data_AF-T1E8Z8-F1
#
_entry.id   AF-T1E8Z8-F1
#
_cell.length_a   1.000
_cell.length_b   1.000
_cell.length_c   1.000
_cell.angle_alpha   90.00
_cell.angle_beta   90.00
_cell.angle_gamma   90.00
#
_symmetry.space_group_name_H-M   'P 1'
#
loop_
_entity.id
_entity.type
_entity.pdbx_description
1 polymer ?
#
loop_
_entity_poly.entity_id
_entity_poly.type
_entity_poly.pdbx_seq_one_letter_code
_entity_poly.pdbx_strand_id
1 'polypeptide(L)'
;LTGDKQETAINIGYSCQLLTDDMVDVFVIDGITKAEVEQQLRKYMDSLRIVNTYHPTNVHKAGTVVQSQTGASSETSAVTANGAQHSSSSGPMVDIQNTSPPSVSVVTFSVNCSNYTDGFEKGEPAGLNDLDENSGVALVINGHSLVHCLTSELESKFLEIASHCKAVICCRVTPLQKAMVVELIKRAKNAVTLAIGDGANDVSMIKAAHIGVGISGQDGMQAVLASDYSIAQFKFLERLLLVHGRWSYYRMCKFLRYFFYKNFAFTLCHFWYAFFCGFSAQTVFDPMFISVYNLFYTSLPVLALGIFEQDVSDKNSVDYPKLYAPGMTNALFN
;
A
#
# COMPACT_ATOMS: atom_id res chain seq x y z
N LEU A 1 10.95 -4.38 -8.52
CA LEU A 1 12.33 -4.90 -8.42
C LEU A 1 12.55 -5.90 -9.55
N THR A 2 13.23 -5.49 -10.63
CA THR A 2 13.50 -6.36 -11.78
C THR A 2 14.97 -6.77 -11.87
N GLY A 3 15.23 -7.96 -12.43
CA GLY A 3 16.56 -8.41 -12.84
C GLY A 3 17.01 -7.84 -14.18
N ASP A 4 16.13 -7.17 -14.92
CA ASP A 4 16.37 -6.71 -16.28
C ASP A 4 17.19 -5.42 -16.37
N LYS A 5 17.59 -5.08 -17.60
CA LYS A 5 18.26 -3.81 -17.93
C LYS A 5 17.37 -2.62 -17.56
N GLN A 6 18.01 -1.50 -17.26
CA GLN A 6 17.35 -0.25 -16.88
C GLN A 6 16.30 0.21 -17.91
N GLU A 7 16.63 0.22 -19.20
CA GLU A 7 15.69 0.61 -20.27
C GLU A 7 14.42 -0.27 -20.27
N THR A 8 14.59 -1.59 -20.12
CA THR A 8 13.48 -2.54 -20.02
C THR A 8 12.62 -2.25 -18.79
N ALA A 9 13.24 -1.97 -17.65
CA ALA A 9 12.54 -1.64 -16.41
C ALA A 9 11.72 -0.34 -16.55
N ILE A 10 12.26 0.68 -17.22
CA ILE A 10 11.58 1.95 -17.49
C ILE A 10 10.39 1.73 -18.44
N ASN A 11 10.60 0.97 -19.53
CA ASN A 11 9.53 0.66 -20.49
C ASN A 11 8.37 -0.11 -19.83
N ILE A 12 8.68 -1.05 -18.94
CA ILE A 12 7.69 -1.75 -18.12
C ILE A 12 6.99 -0.75 -17.20
N GLY A 13 7.74 0.17 -16.58
CA GLY A 13 7.20 1.25 -15.74
C GLY A 13 6.14 2.08 -16.47
N TYR A 14 6.42 2.54 -17.70
CA TYR A 14 5.44 3.25 -18.53
C TYR A 14 4.27 2.37 -18.94
N SER A 15 4.52 1.11 -19.35
CA SER A 15 3.47 0.17 -19.76
C SER A 15 2.48 -0.14 -18.63
N CYS A 16 2.97 -0.18 -17.39
CA CYS A 16 2.17 -0.39 -16.19
C CYS A 16 1.61 0.91 -15.60
N GLN A 17 1.80 2.07 -16.25
CA GLN A 17 1.39 3.38 -15.75
C GLN A 17 1.97 3.72 -14.36
N LEU A 18 3.12 3.11 -14.01
CA LEU A 18 3.91 3.47 -12.84
C LEU A 18 4.75 4.71 -13.10
N LEU A 19 5.09 4.96 -14.36
CA LEU A 19 5.69 6.19 -14.87
C LEU A 19 4.70 6.81 -15.85
N THR A 20 4.52 8.13 -15.76
CA THR A 20 3.65 8.90 -16.66
C THR A 20 4.41 10.11 -17.17
N ASP A 21 4.06 10.59 -18.37
CA ASP A 21 4.70 11.78 -18.97
C ASP A 21 4.37 13.06 -18.18
N ASP A 22 3.30 13.05 -17.38
CA ASP A 22 2.90 14.14 -16.49
C ASP A 22 3.71 14.19 -15.17
N MET A 23 4.62 13.24 -14.94
CA MET A 23 5.47 13.27 -13.74
C MET A 23 6.40 14.47 -13.77
N VAL A 24 6.61 15.07 -12.59
CA VAL A 24 7.46 16.26 -12.42
C VAL A 24 8.91 15.92 -12.73
N ASP A 25 9.38 14.75 -12.28
CA ASP A 25 10.74 14.29 -12.56
C ASP A 25 10.87 12.77 -12.39
N VAL A 26 11.85 12.19 -13.09
CA VAL A 26 12.28 10.80 -12.96
C VAL A 26 13.77 10.78 -12.60
N PHE A 27 14.07 10.59 -11.32
CA PHE A 27 15.45 10.54 -10.84
C PHE A 27 16.08 9.18 -11.15
N VAL A 28 17.30 9.19 -11.68
CA VAL A 28 18.03 7.97 -12.06
C VAL A 28 19.35 7.91 -11.30
N ILE A 29 19.48 6.92 -10.41
CA ILE A 29 20.72 6.65 -9.66
C ILE A 29 21.49 5.52 -10.35
N ASP A 30 22.62 5.89 -10.95
CA ASP A 30 23.54 5.00 -11.67
C ASP A 30 25.01 5.32 -11.36
N GLY A 31 25.31 5.63 -10.10
CA GLY A 31 26.70 5.78 -9.63
C GLY A 31 27.38 4.44 -9.41
N ILE A 32 28.65 4.32 -9.82
CA ILE A 32 29.47 3.12 -9.62
C ILE A 32 30.20 3.20 -8.27
N THR A 33 30.58 4.41 -7.85
CA THR A 33 31.27 4.64 -6.59
C THR A 33 30.31 5.15 -5.51
N LYS A 34 30.63 4.88 -4.24
CA LYS A 34 29.86 5.40 -3.09
C LYS A 34 29.75 6.93 -3.12
N ALA A 35 30.82 7.62 -3.53
CA ALA A 35 30.86 9.09 -3.60
C ALA A 35 29.90 9.64 -4.68
N GLU A 36 29.87 9.02 -5.86
CA GLU A 36 28.93 9.38 -6.93
C GLU A 36 27.47 9.20 -6.49
N VAL A 37 27.17 8.04 -5.89
CA VAL A 37 25.82 7.74 -5.39
C VAL A 37 25.41 8.74 -4.31
N GLU A 38 26.30 9.06 -3.38
CA GLU A 38 26.03 10.05 -2.35
C GLU A 38 25.78 11.45 -2.93
N GLN A 39 26.55 11.85 -3.94
CA GLN A 39 26.35 13.13 -4.62
C GLN A 39 25.01 13.18 -5.37
N GLN A 40 24.64 12.10 -6.06
CA GLN A 40 23.33 11.97 -6.73
C GLN A 40 22.18 12.05 -5.72
N LEU A 41 22.25 11.30 -4.62
CA LEU A 41 21.25 11.35 -3.54
C LEU A 41 21.11 12.78 -2.98
N ARG A 42 22.22 13.47 -2.70
CA ARG A 42 22.19 14.85 -2.21
C ARG A 42 21.52 15.79 -3.22
N LYS A 43 21.90 15.71 -4.50
CA LYS A 43 21.29 16.50 -5.58
C LYS A 43 19.79 16.29 -5.67
N TYR A 44 19.33 15.04 -5.60
CA TYR A 44 17.90 14.72 -5.68
C TYR A 44 17.14 15.14 -4.43
N MET A 45 17.73 15.05 -3.24
CA MET A 45 17.12 15.56 -2.01
C MET A 45 16.95 17.08 -2.05
N ASP A 46 17.92 17.83 -2.58
CA ASP A 46 17.79 19.27 -2.76
C ASP A 46 16.74 19.63 -3.82
N SER A 47 16.66 18.83 -4.90
CA SER A 47 15.64 19.00 -5.95
C SER A 47 14.22 18.76 -5.39
N LEU A 48 14.03 17.74 -4.55
CA LEU A 48 12.76 17.47 -3.87
C LEU A 48 12.35 18.61 -2.93
N ARG A 49 13.29 19.23 -2.21
CA ARG A 49 13.00 20.39 -1.36
C ARG A 49 12.51 21.58 -2.18
N ILE A 50 13.11 21.82 -3.34
CA ILE A 50 12.68 22.87 -4.26
C ILE A 50 11.27 22.56 -4.76
N VAL A 51 11.02 21.35 -5.28
CA VAL A 51 9.69 20.94 -5.78
C VAL A 51 8.62 21.15 -4.71
N ASN A 52 8.86 20.69 -3.48
CA ASN A 52 7.91 20.89 -2.35
C ASN A 52 7.70 22.35 -1.95
N THR A 53 8.65 23.25 -2.25
CA THR A 53 8.53 24.67 -1.95
C THR A 53 7.70 25.42 -2.99
N TYR A 54 7.78 25.03 -4.26
CA TYR A 54 7.10 25.72 -5.38
C TYR A 54 5.77 25.06 -5.79
N HIS A 55 5.64 23.75 -5.60
CA HIS A 55 4.39 23.01 -5.63
C HIS A 55 4.22 22.35 -4.26
N PRO A 56 3.61 23.04 -3.28
CA PRO A 56 3.24 22.37 -2.05
C PRO A 56 2.17 21.35 -2.41
N THR A 57 2.57 20.07 -2.55
CA THR A 57 1.63 19.01 -2.21
C THR A 57 1.11 19.38 -0.83
N ASN A 58 -0.22 19.54 -0.68
CA ASN A 58 -0.86 20.06 0.54
C ASN A 58 -0.43 19.23 1.77
N VAL A 59 0.69 19.62 2.34
CA VAL A 59 1.30 19.06 3.52
C VAL A 59 1.81 20.27 4.27
N HIS A 60 0.92 21.07 4.86
CA HIS A 60 1.27 21.85 6.05
C HIS A 60 0.07 22.37 6.88
N LYS A 61 0.11 21.92 8.14
CA LYS A 61 0.05 22.68 9.40
C LYS A 61 -1.29 23.24 9.90
N ALA A 62 -1.66 22.71 11.06
CA ALA A 62 -2.56 23.27 12.04
C ALA A 62 -2.25 24.73 12.41
N GLY A 63 -3.33 25.50 12.62
CA GLY A 63 -3.36 26.72 13.43
C GLY A 63 -3.11 28.03 12.67
N THR A 64 -4.18 28.78 12.38
CA THR A 64 -4.42 30.18 12.85
C THR A 64 -5.63 30.75 12.09
N VAL A 65 -6.62 31.19 12.85
CA VAL A 65 -7.88 31.82 12.41
C VAL A 65 -7.63 33.26 11.96
N VAL A 66 -7.96 33.64 10.71
CA VAL A 66 -8.45 35.00 10.35
C VAL A 66 -9.25 34.97 9.03
N GLN A 67 -10.56 35.19 9.15
CA GLN A 67 -11.48 36.03 8.35
C GLN A 67 -11.34 36.18 6.82
N SER A 68 -12.39 35.74 6.12
CA SER A 68 -12.70 36.02 4.72
C SER A 68 -13.55 37.29 4.54
N GLN A 69 -13.30 38.03 3.44
CA GLN A 69 -14.24 38.98 2.84
C GLN A 69 -14.22 38.86 1.30
N THR A 70 -15.30 38.24 0.79
CA THR A 70 -16.20 38.64 -0.31
C THR A 70 -15.71 39.40 -1.57
N GLY A 71 -16.15 38.85 -2.72
CA GLY A 71 -16.62 39.58 -3.92
C GLY A 71 -15.69 39.45 -5.14
N ALA A 72 -16.13 39.38 -6.40
CA ALA A 72 -17.40 39.20 -7.10
C ALA A 72 -17.07 39.10 -8.61
N SER A 73 -17.96 38.47 -9.40
CA SER A 73 -18.26 38.73 -10.84
C SER A 73 -17.16 38.62 -11.91
N SER A 74 -17.28 37.64 -12.83
CA SER A 74 -17.70 37.81 -14.26
C SER A 74 -16.46 38.02 -15.18
N GLU A 75 -16.33 37.56 -16.43
CA GLU A 75 -17.25 37.30 -17.54
C GLU A 75 -16.68 36.22 -18.49
N THR A 76 -17.61 35.56 -19.18
CA THR A 76 -17.50 34.75 -20.40
C THR A 76 -16.81 35.43 -21.59
N SER A 77 -16.13 34.65 -22.44
CA SER A 77 -16.40 34.62 -23.90
C SER A 77 -15.63 33.50 -24.61
N ALA A 78 -16.37 32.65 -25.31
CA ALA A 78 -15.90 31.64 -26.24
C ALA A 78 -15.80 32.22 -27.66
N VAL A 79 -14.83 31.76 -28.45
CA VAL A 79 -14.85 31.86 -29.92
C VAL A 79 -14.37 30.54 -30.52
N THR A 80 -15.06 30.14 -31.58
CA THR A 80 -15.13 28.79 -32.17
C THR A 80 -14.37 28.71 -33.50
N ALA A 81 -13.72 27.56 -33.68
CA ALA A 81 -13.53 26.72 -34.89
C ALA A 81 -12.75 27.16 -36.15
N ASN A 82 -11.96 26.17 -36.60
CA ASN A 82 -11.76 25.61 -37.96
C ASN A 82 -10.25 25.38 -38.18
N GLY A 83 -9.70 24.23 -38.57
CA GLY A 83 -10.21 23.10 -39.35
C GLY A 83 -9.33 22.95 -40.60
N ALA A 84 -8.48 21.92 -40.69
CA ALA A 84 -7.83 21.48 -41.95
C ALA A 84 -7.25 20.05 -41.84
N GLN A 85 -7.33 19.33 -42.95
CA GLN A 85 -7.22 17.87 -43.15
C GLN A 85 -5.83 17.40 -43.63
N HIS A 86 -5.73 16.07 -43.84
CA HIS A 86 -4.77 15.24 -44.61
C HIS A 86 -3.51 14.75 -43.86
N SER A 87 -3.02 13.50 -43.98
CA SER A 87 -3.26 12.39 -44.93
C SER A 87 -2.62 11.08 -44.42
N SER A 88 -3.15 9.95 -44.89
CA SER A 88 -2.71 8.56 -44.71
C SER A 88 -1.51 8.13 -45.58
N SER A 89 -0.65 7.24 -45.07
CA SER A 89 0.10 6.25 -45.87
C SER A 89 0.59 5.06 -45.02
N SER A 90 0.59 3.87 -45.61
CA SER A 90 0.59 2.54 -45.01
C SER A 90 1.85 1.69 -45.25
N GLY A 91 2.21 0.83 -44.27
CA GLY A 91 2.91 -0.47 -44.41
C GLY A 91 4.29 -0.60 -43.71
N PRO A 92 4.81 -1.82 -43.39
CA PRO A 92 4.21 -3.16 -43.33
C PRO A 92 4.36 -3.90 -41.96
N MET A 93 3.61 -5.00 -41.80
CA MET A 93 3.56 -5.95 -40.66
C MET A 93 4.86 -6.75 -40.47
N VAL A 94 5.26 -6.96 -39.22
CA VAL A 94 6.30 -7.92 -38.79
C VAL A 94 5.72 -8.85 -37.72
N ASP A 95 5.88 -10.15 -37.94
CA ASP A 95 5.47 -11.26 -37.07
C ASP A 95 6.13 -11.17 -35.68
N ILE A 96 5.33 -11.26 -34.61
CA ILE A 96 5.82 -11.32 -33.22
C ILE A 96 5.87 -12.78 -32.77
N GLN A 97 7.09 -13.30 -32.62
CA GLN A 97 7.37 -14.55 -31.92
C GLN A 97 7.00 -14.42 -30.43
N ASN A 98 6.31 -15.45 -29.94
CA ASN A 98 5.79 -15.59 -28.59
C ASN A 98 6.96 -15.82 -27.60
N THR A 99 7.52 -14.74 -27.04
CA THR A 99 8.47 -14.81 -25.91
C THR A 99 7.68 -14.67 -24.60
N SER A 100 7.89 -15.59 -23.66
CA SER A 100 7.33 -15.49 -22.31
C SER A 100 7.67 -14.12 -21.69
N PRO A 101 6.71 -13.48 -20.99
CA PRO A 101 6.97 -12.18 -20.37
C PRO A 101 8.04 -12.32 -19.29
N PRO A 102 8.95 -11.34 -19.14
CA PRO A 102 9.95 -11.36 -18.08
C PRO A 102 9.27 -11.32 -16.69
N SER A 103 9.86 -12.02 -15.72
CA SER A 103 9.43 -12.04 -14.32
C SER A 103 9.58 -10.64 -13.70
N VAL A 104 8.48 -9.89 -13.60
CA VAL A 104 8.46 -8.55 -12.97
C VAL A 104 7.85 -8.64 -11.58
N SER A 105 8.69 -8.55 -10.55
CA SER A 105 8.21 -8.35 -9.17
C SER A 105 7.93 -6.84 -8.99
N VAL A 106 6.66 -6.42 -9.08
CA VAL A 106 6.27 -5.02 -8.88
C VAL A 106 6.23 -4.73 -7.38
N VAL A 107 7.05 -3.77 -6.92
CA VAL A 107 6.98 -3.23 -5.56
C VAL A 107 6.65 -1.75 -5.71
N THR A 108 5.39 -1.39 -5.51
CA THR A 108 4.96 0.00 -5.49
C THR A 108 4.98 0.47 -4.04
N PHE A 109 5.82 1.46 -3.74
CA PHE A 109 5.74 2.17 -2.47
C PHE A 109 4.77 3.33 -2.67
N SER A 110 3.63 3.30 -1.97
CA SER A 110 2.83 4.51 -1.77
C SER A 110 2.33 4.50 -0.33
N VAL A 111 2.92 5.38 0.48
CA VAL A 111 2.38 5.72 1.80
C VAL A 111 2.41 7.24 1.87
N ASN A 112 1.30 7.87 1.54
CA ASN A 112 0.99 9.22 2.01
C ASN A 112 -0.19 9.13 2.99
N CYS A 113 0.11 8.85 4.26
CA CYS A 113 -0.89 8.81 5.33
C CYS A 113 -1.22 10.20 5.92
N SER A 114 -0.77 11.28 5.28
CA SER A 114 -0.87 12.65 5.82
C SER A 114 -2.27 13.28 5.70
N ASN A 115 -3.15 12.73 4.85
CA ASN A 115 -4.40 13.39 4.46
C ASN A 115 -5.67 12.83 5.12
N TYR A 116 -5.56 11.87 6.04
CA TYR A 116 -6.74 11.32 6.72
C TYR A 116 -6.96 12.03 8.06
N THR A 117 -7.45 13.27 7.98
CA THR A 117 -8.13 13.91 9.11
C THR A 117 -9.61 13.53 9.10
N ASP A 118 -10.04 13.02 10.24
CA ASP A 118 -11.38 12.60 10.62
C ASP A 118 -12.45 13.65 10.28
N GLY A 119 -13.53 13.24 9.62
CA GLY A 119 -14.60 14.16 9.21
C GLY A 119 -15.65 13.50 8.32
N PHE A 120 -16.65 12.87 8.94
CA PHE A 120 -17.94 12.63 8.32
C PHE A 120 -18.61 14.00 8.06
N GLU A 121 -18.37 14.61 6.90
CA GLU A 121 -19.24 15.67 6.40
C GLU A 121 -19.86 15.30 5.06
N LYS A 122 -21.14 15.65 4.95
CA LYS A 122 -22.10 15.23 3.93
C LYS A 122 -21.71 15.69 2.53
N GLY A 123 -22.15 14.91 1.54
CA GLY A 123 -21.68 14.97 0.17
C GLY A 123 -21.99 16.25 -0.61
N GLU A 124 -21.10 16.49 -1.56
CA GLU A 124 -21.30 17.21 -2.82
C GLU A 124 -20.51 16.48 -3.93
N PRO A 125 -20.94 16.56 -5.20
CA PRO A 125 -20.38 15.74 -6.28
C PRO A 125 -19.04 16.33 -6.71
N ALA A 126 -17.94 15.63 -6.44
CA ALA A 126 -16.60 16.06 -6.84
C ALA A 126 -16.37 15.83 -8.34
N GLY A 127 -16.80 16.80 -9.15
CA GLY A 127 -16.09 17.13 -10.38
C GLY A 127 -15.00 18.16 -10.05
N LEU A 128 -13.85 18.04 -10.71
CA LEU A 128 -12.75 19.02 -10.75
C LEU A 128 -11.71 18.97 -9.60
N ASN A 129 -11.09 17.80 -9.34
CA ASN A 129 -9.84 17.69 -8.54
C ASN A 129 -8.80 16.69 -9.10
N ASP A 130 -9.03 16.08 -10.27
CA ASP A 130 -8.16 14.99 -10.78
C ASP A 130 -6.86 15.46 -11.47
N LEU A 131 -6.61 16.77 -11.55
CA LEU A 131 -5.46 17.31 -12.30
C LEU A 131 -4.13 17.33 -11.51
N ASP A 132 -4.17 17.26 -10.17
CA ASP A 132 -2.95 17.32 -9.32
C ASP A 132 -2.49 15.95 -8.78
N GLU A 133 -3.25 14.86 -8.97
CA GLU A 133 -2.82 13.52 -8.51
C GLU A 133 -1.72 12.90 -9.40
N ASN A 134 -1.48 13.46 -10.60
CA ASN A 134 -0.52 12.89 -11.56
C ASN A 134 0.88 13.54 -11.55
N SER A 135 1.06 14.70 -10.91
CA SER A 135 2.36 15.38 -10.79
C SER A 135 3.22 14.75 -9.67
N GLY A 136 3.65 13.51 -9.87
CA GLY A 136 4.53 12.79 -8.94
C GLY A 136 5.99 12.81 -9.37
N VAL A 137 6.88 12.38 -8.48
CA VAL A 137 8.29 12.09 -8.81
C VAL A 137 8.51 10.58 -8.78
N ALA A 138 9.34 10.04 -9.67
CA ALA A 138 9.75 8.65 -9.65
C ALA A 138 11.25 8.49 -9.42
N LEU A 139 11.66 7.35 -8.86
CA LEU A 139 13.07 6.99 -8.65
C LEU A 139 13.40 5.68 -9.36
N VAL A 140 14.43 5.69 -10.19
CA VAL A 140 15.01 4.51 -10.82
C VAL A 140 16.42 4.31 -10.27
N ILE A 141 16.74 3.10 -9.80
CA ILE A 141 18.06 2.78 -9.25
C ILE A 141 18.60 1.45 -9.80
N ASN A 142 19.87 1.46 -10.22
CA ASN A 142 20.56 0.26 -10.66
C ASN A 142 21.09 -0.56 -9.47
N GLY A 143 21.15 -1.88 -9.63
CA GLY A 143 21.55 -2.82 -8.58
C GLY A 143 22.96 -2.59 -8.03
N HIS A 144 23.91 -2.11 -8.84
CA HIS A 144 25.26 -1.75 -8.38
C HIS A 144 25.24 -0.53 -7.45
N SER A 145 24.50 0.51 -7.81
CA SER A 145 24.32 1.70 -6.99
C SER A 145 23.52 1.41 -5.72
N LEU A 146 22.53 0.50 -5.80
CA LEU A 146 21.69 0.10 -4.69
C LEU A 146 22.51 -0.51 -3.53
N VAL A 147 23.60 -1.24 -3.82
CA VAL A 147 24.49 -1.77 -2.76
C VAL A 147 25.03 -0.65 -1.89
N HIS A 148 25.40 0.48 -2.50
CA HIS A 148 25.91 1.63 -1.77
C HIS A 148 24.79 2.33 -0.99
N CYS A 149 23.58 2.44 -1.56
CA CYS A 149 22.41 2.99 -0.87
C CYS A 149 21.97 2.17 0.35
N LEU A 150 22.19 0.86 0.35
CA LEU A 150 21.82 -0.05 1.45
C LEU A 150 22.84 -0.06 2.60
N THR A 151 23.91 0.74 2.53
CA THR A 151 24.84 0.90 3.66
C THR A 151 24.27 1.83 4.73
N SER A 152 24.60 1.60 6.00
CA SER A 152 24.03 2.32 7.15
C SER A 152 24.20 3.85 7.10
N GLU A 153 25.17 4.36 6.34
CA GLU A 153 25.40 5.79 6.17
C GLU A 153 24.44 6.45 5.16
N LEU A 154 24.02 5.71 4.12
CA LEU A 154 23.20 6.24 3.02
C LEU A 154 21.75 5.74 3.05
N GLU A 155 21.45 4.69 3.84
CA GLU A 155 20.12 4.09 3.89
C GLU A 155 19.02 5.09 4.28
N SER A 156 19.32 6.02 5.18
CA SER A 156 18.37 7.04 5.64
C SER A 156 18.02 8.04 4.54
N LYS A 157 19.03 8.51 3.80
CA LYS A 157 18.85 9.43 2.66
C LYS A 157 18.09 8.75 1.52
N PHE A 158 18.45 7.51 1.21
CA PHE A 158 17.74 6.72 0.20
C PHE A 158 16.27 6.54 0.58
N LEU A 159 15.99 6.18 1.84
CA LEU A 159 14.63 6.01 2.34
C LEU A 159 13.81 7.31 2.28
N GLU A 160 14.42 8.45 2.62
CA GLU A 160 13.77 9.76 2.56
C GLU A 160 13.34 10.07 1.13
N ILE A 161 14.24 9.93 0.15
CA ILE A 161 13.93 10.17 -1.27
C ILE A 161 12.85 9.19 -1.75
N ALA A 162 13.03 7.89 -1.49
CA ALA A 162 12.08 6.85 -1.89
C ALA A 162 10.67 7.07 -1.30
N SER A 163 10.56 7.68 -0.11
CA SER A 163 9.28 7.99 0.52
C SER A 163 8.53 9.15 -0.13
N HIS A 164 9.24 10.05 -0.82
CA HIS A 164 8.63 11.18 -1.54
C HIS A 164 8.28 10.81 -2.99
N CYS A 165 8.80 9.69 -3.49
CA CYS A 165 8.50 9.22 -4.83
C CYS A 165 7.16 8.47 -4.88
N LYS A 166 6.37 8.72 -5.94
CA LYS A 166 5.14 7.98 -6.25
C LYS A 166 5.43 6.55 -6.72
N ALA A 167 6.58 6.36 -7.36
CA ALA A 167 7.06 5.06 -7.82
C ALA A 167 8.58 4.93 -7.64
N VAL A 168 9.04 3.73 -7.26
CA VAL A 168 10.46 3.39 -7.15
C VAL A 168 10.74 2.09 -7.91
N ILE A 169 11.66 2.14 -8.86
CA ILE A 169 12.03 1.03 -9.73
C ILE A 169 13.50 0.70 -9.48
N CYS A 170 13.76 -0.44 -8.83
CA CYS A 170 15.11 -0.99 -8.78
C CYS A 170 15.29 -2.02 -9.90
N CYS A 171 16.35 -1.89 -10.69
CA CYS A 171 16.67 -2.74 -11.82
C CYS A 171 18.05 -3.39 -11.69
N ARG A 172 18.29 -4.51 -12.39
CA ARG A 172 19.46 -5.38 -12.23
C ARG A 172 19.75 -5.79 -10.78
N VAL A 173 18.71 -6.09 -10.01
CA VAL A 173 18.81 -6.38 -8.58
C VAL A 173 19.00 -7.88 -8.33
N THR A 174 19.92 -8.24 -7.44
CA THR A 174 20.13 -9.64 -7.02
C THR A 174 19.05 -10.11 -6.04
N PRO A 175 18.78 -11.42 -5.91
CA PRO A 175 17.80 -11.95 -4.94
C PRO A 175 18.00 -11.44 -3.51
N LEU A 176 19.27 -11.35 -3.08
CA LEU A 176 19.62 -10.86 -1.74
C LEU A 176 19.31 -9.36 -1.60
N GLN A 177 19.65 -8.55 -2.60
CA GLN A 177 19.33 -7.12 -2.60
C GLN A 177 17.82 -6.87 -2.55
N LYS A 178 17.01 -7.69 -3.23
CA LYS A 178 15.53 -7.58 -3.13
C LYS A 178 15.04 -7.75 -1.69
N ALA A 179 15.56 -8.75 -0.98
CA ALA A 179 15.23 -8.98 0.42
C ALA A 179 15.67 -7.82 1.33
N MET A 180 16.90 -7.30 1.12
CA MET A 180 17.43 -6.16 1.90
C MET A 180 16.58 -4.89 1.75
N VAL A 181 16.05 -4.62 0.55
CA VAL A 181 15.13 -3.49 0.33
C VAL A 181 13.85 -3.65 1.15
N VAL A 182 13.24 -4.84 1.11
CA VAL A 182 12.01 -5.12 1.88
C VAL A 182 12.26 -5.00 3.38
N GLU A 183 13.39 -5.51 3.86
CA GLU A 183 13.77 -5.45 5.28
C GLU A 183 14.04 -4.01 5.74
N LEU A 184 14.72 -3.20 4.93
CA LEU A 184 14.93 -1.78 5.19
C LEU A 184 13.60 -1.04 5.38
N ILE A 185 12.64 -1.25 4.47
CA ILE A 185 11.33 -0.58 4.52
C ILE A 185 10.51 -1.06 5.72
N LYS A 186 10.52 -2.37 5.96
CA LYS A 186 9.86 -3.01 7.11
C LYS A 186 10.36 -2.42 8.44
N ARG A 187 11.68 -2.32 8.61
CA ARG A 187 12.30 -1.76 9.81
C ARG A 187 12.04 -0.27 9.97
N ALA A 188 12.18 0.50 8.89
CA ALA A 188 12.25 1.95 8.98
C ALA A 188 10.89 2.66 8.93
N LYS A 189 9.88 2.05 8.29
CA LYS A 189 8.52 2.63 8.21
C LYS A 189 7.51 1.98 9.15
N ASN A 190 7.87 0.88 9.82
CA ASN A 190 6.96 0.08 10.63
C ASN A 190 5.64 -0.24 9.90
N ALA A 191 5.73 -0.45 8.59
CA ALA A 191 4.59 -0.70 7.71
C ALA A 191 4.45 -2.21 7.44
N VAL A 192 3.22 -2.66 7.24
CA VAL A 192 2.95 -4.02 6.75
C VAL A 192 3.44 -4.10 5.30
N THR A 193 4.30 -5.07 5.03
CA THR A 193 4.94 -5.24 3.71
C THR A 193 4.42 -6.51 3.06
N LEU A 194 4.03 -6.39 1.79
CA LEU A 194 3.67 -7.51 0.94
C LEU A 194 4.71 -7.65 -0.17
N ALA A 195 5.19 -8.87 -0.38
CA ALA A 195 6.07 -9.21 -1.49
C ALA A 195 5.41 -10.23 -2.40
N ILE A 196 5.49 -10.00 -3.71
CA ILE A 196 4.98 -10.90 -4.75
C ILE A 196 6.11 -11.35 -5.67
N GLY A 197 6.11 -12.62 -6.04
CA GLY A 197 7.09 -13.17 -6.97
C GLY A 197 6.65 -14.50 -7.57
N ASP A 198 7.25 -14.86 -8.70
CA ASP A 198 6.94 -16.05 -9.50
C ASP A 198 8.07 -17.10 -9.48
N GLY A 199 9.32 -16.64 -9.41
CA GLY A 199 10.50 -17.48 -9.54
C GLY A 199 11.31 -17.69 -8.25
N ALA A 200 12.32 -18.56 -8.34
CA ALA A 200 13.28 -18.82 -7.26
C ALA A 200 14.04 -17.55 -6.81
N ASN A 201 14.22 -16.59 -7.71
CA ASN A 201 14.88 -15.31 -7.45
C ASN A 201 14.13 -14.43 -6.43
N ASP A 202 12.84 -14.68 -6.23
CA ASP A 202 11.99 -13.87 -5.36
C ASP A 202 11.76 -14.51 -4.00
N VAL A 203 12.21 -15.76 -3.79
CA VAL A 203 12.00 -16.51 -2.54
C VAL A 203 12.55 -15.75 -1.32
N SER A 204 13.75 -15.17 -1.42
CA SER A 204 14.33 -14.39 -0.33
C SER A 204 13.54 -13.13 0.00
N MET A 205 12.99 -12.47 -1.03
CA MET A 205 12.16 -11.28 -0.88
C MET A 205 10.80 -11.63 -0.25
N ILE A 206 10.15 -12.69 -0.73
CA ILE A 206 8.88 -13.22 -0.22
C ILE A 206 8.99 -13.54 1.27
N LYS A 207 10.06 -14.23 1.67
CA LYS A 207 10.30 -14.60 3.09
C LYS A 207 10.64 -13.42 3.99
N ALA A 208 11.17 -12.32 3.45
CA ALA A 208 11.52 -11.13 4.23
C ALA A 208 10.28 -10.25 4.56
N ALA A 209 9.27 -10.28 3.69
CA ALA A 209 8.03 -9.52 3.86
C ALA A 209 7.17 -10.04 5.02
N HIS A 210 6.15 -9.27 5.40
CA HIS A 210 5.14 -9.76 6.35
C HIS A 210 4.16 -10.72 5.71
N ILE A 211 3.85 -10.49 4.43
CA ILE A 211 2.94 -11.30 3.64
C ILE A 211 3.64 -11.65 2.32
N GLY A 212 3.81 -12.93 2.06
CA GLY A 212 4.38 -13.47 0.84
C GLY A 212 3.30 -13.97 -0.12
N VAL A 213 3.33 -13.54 -1.37
CA VAL A 213 2.44 -14.01 -2.44
C VAL A 213 3.24 -14.64 -3.57
N GLY A 214 3.00 -15.91 -3.84
CA GLY A 214 3.60 -16.64 -4.96
C GLY A 214 2.68 -16.62 -6.18
N ILE A 215 3.23 -16.33 -7.35
CA ILE A 215 2.51 -16.52 -8.63
C ILE A 215 2.84 -17.91 -9.17
N SER A 216 1.80 -18.71 -9.42
CA SER A 216 1.95 -20.04 -10.03
C SER A 216 2.22 -19.89 -11.53
N GLY A 217 3.47 -20.09 -11.94
CA GLY A 217 3.91 -20.04 -13.34
C GLY A 217 4.55 -21.36 -13.81
N GLN A 218 4.99 -21.37 -15.08
CA GLN A 218 5.73 -22.50 -15.65
C GLN A 218 7.21 -22.53 -15.22
N ASP A 219 7.73 -21.42 -14.70
CA ASP A 219 9.14 -21.26 -14.28
C ASP A 219 9.48 -21.94 -12.94
N GLY A 220 8.55 -22.74 -12.40
CA GLY A 220 8.74 -23.57 -11.21
C GLY A 220 7.88 -23.15 -10.02
N MET A 221 7.75 -24.05 -9.04
CA MET A 221 6.89 -23.85 -7.87
C MET A 221 7.62 -23.24 -6.66
N GLN A 222 8.86 -22.79 -6.81
CA GLN A 222 9.70 -22.37 -5.68
C GLN A 222 9.13 -21.14 -4.95
N ALA A 223 8.63 -20.14 -5.68
CA ALA A 223 7.98 -18.97 -5.07
C ALA A 223 6.68 -19.36 -4.35
N VAL A 224 5.87 -20.21 -4.98
CA VAL A 224 4.60 -20.72 -4.44
C VAL A 224 4.81 -21.50 -3.13
N LEU A 225 5.80 -22.38 -3.09
CA LEU A 225 6.12 -23.17 -1.89
C LEU A 225 6.70 -22.33 -0.75
N ALA A 226 7.26 -21.16 -1.07
CA ALA A 226 7.84 -20.24 -0.09
C ALA A 226 6.87 -19.14 0.38
N SER A 227 5.70 -19.00 -0.27
CA SER A 227 4.73 -17.93 -0.02
C SER A 227 3.60 -18.34 0.92
N ASP A 228 2.98 -17.37 1.60
CA ASP A 228 1.79 -17.58 2.44
C ASP A 228 0.53 -17.83 1.59
N TYR A 229 0.44 -17.12 0.46
CA TYR A 229 -0.66 -17.24 -0.51
C TYR A 229 -0.12 -17.53 -1.90
N SER A 230 -0.82 -18.40 -2.64
CA SER A 230 -0.55 -18.67 -4.05
C SER A 230 -1.69 -18.19 -4.93
N ILE A 231 -1.36 -17.45 -5.99
CA ILE A 231 -2.31 -17.01 -7.02
C ILE A 231 -1.84 -17.42 -8.41
N ALA A 232 -2.75 -17.69 -9.34
CA ALA A 232 -2.37 -18.10 -10.69
C ALA A 232 -1.91 -16.93 -11.59
N GLN A 233 -2.46 -15.72 -11.35
CA GLN A 233 -2.20 -14.53 -12.16
C GLN A 233 -2.21 -13.30 -11.27
N PHE A 234 -1.42 -12.28 -11.64
CA PHE A 234 -1.33 -11.02 -10.89
C PHE A 234 -2.68 -10.32 -10.67
N LYS A 235 -3.61 -10.41 -11.64
CA LYS A 235 -4.96 -9.82 -11.54
C LYS A 235 -5.77 -10.28 -10.31
N PHE A 236 -5.47 -11.46 -9.77
CA PHE A 236 -6.17 -11.96 -8.58
C PHE A 236 -5.68 -11.32 -7.28
N LEU A 237 -4.54 -10.62 -7.31
CA LEU A 237 -4.02 -9.89 -6.15
C LEU A 237 -4.97 -8.78 -5.69
N GLU A 238 -5.60 -8.09 -6.64
CA GLU A 238 -6.59 -7.04 -6.35
C GLU A 238 -7.73 -7.59 -5.48
N ARG A 239 -8.34 -8.70 -5.89
CA ARG A 239 -9.42 -9.34 -5.14
C ARG A 239 -8.93 -9.93 -3.81
N LEU A 240 -7.72 -10.50 -3.79
CA LEU A 240 -7.10 -11.01 -2.56
C LEU A 240 -6.98 -9.92 -1.49
N LEU A 241 -6.55 -8.71 -1.87
CA LEU A 241 -6.37 -7.60 -0.94
C LEU A 241 -7.68 -6.89 -0.63
N LEU A 242 -8.36 -6.36 -1.64
CA LEU A 242 -9.51 -5.47 -1.47
C LEU A 242 -10.72 -6.18 -0.87
N VAL A 243 -10.93 -7.47 -1.21
CA VAL A 243 -12.04 -8.26 -0.68
C VAL A 243 -11.60 -9.07 0.54
N HIS A 244 -10.69 -10.03 0.34
CA HIS A 244 -10.36 -10.99 1.40
C HIS A 244 -9.52 -10.36 2.53
N GLY A 245 -8.54 -9.52 2.19
CA GLY A 245 -7.73 -8.80 3.17
C GLY A 245 -8.58 -7.88 4.05
N ARG A 246 -9.42 -7.04 3.42
CA ARG A 246 -10.36 -6.16 4.13
C ARG A 246 -11.30 -6.94 5.04
N TRP A 247 -12.02 -7.93 4.51
CA TRP A 247 -12.97 -8.71 5.30
C TRP A 247 -12.30 -9.43 6.47
N SER A 248 -11.12 -10.02 6.26
CA SER A 248 -10.35 -10.68 7.32
C SER A 248 -9.99 -9.70 8.44
N TYR A 249 -9.54 -8.49 8.10
CA TYR A 249 -9.25 -7.44 9.07
C TYR A 249 -10.50 -7.07 9.90
N TYR A 250 -11.63 -6.78 9.25
CA TYR A 250 -12.87 -6.40 9.95
C TYR A 250 -13.42 -7.54 10.83
N ARG A 251 -13.42 -8.77 10.31
CA ARG A 251 -13.83 -9.97 11.05
C ARG A 251 -13.00 -10.14 12.30
N MET A 252 -11.69 -10.05 12.20
CA MET A 252 -10.80 -10.22 13.36
C MET A 252 -10.98 -9.10 14.39
N CYS A 253 -11.11 -7.84 13.94
CA CYS A 253 -11.35 -6.70 14.83
C CYS A 253 -12.65 -6.86 15.64
N LYS A 254 -13.76 -7.18 14.95
CA LYS A 254 -15.06 -7.37 15.62
C LYS A 254 -15.09 -8.63 16.48
N PHE A 255 -14.46 -9.72 16.01
CA PHE A 255 -14.31 -10.97 16.77
C PHE A 255 -13.60 -10.70 18.11
N LEU A 256 -12.43 -10.06 18.09
CA LEU A 256 -11.65 -9.79 19.30
C LEU A 256 -12.39 -8.85 20.25
N ARG A 257 -13.00 -7.77 19.74
CA ARG A 257 -13.79 -6.83 20.55
C ARG A 257 -14.97 -7.52 21.23
N TYR A 258 -15.71 -8.35 20.49
CA TYR A 258 -16.83 -9.11 21.04
C TYR A 258 -16.35 -10.16 22.05
N PHE A 259 -15.24 -10.85 21.76
CA PHE A 259 -14.64 -11.83 22.66
C PHE A 259 -14.21 -11.21 23.99
N PHE A 260 -13.57 -10.04 23.98
CA PHE A 260 -13.24 -9.34 25.22
C PHE A 260 -14.50 -8.86 25.93
N TYR A 261 -15.41 -8.20 25.22
CA TYR A 261 -16.65 -7.66 25.78
C TYR A 261 -17.45 -8.73 26.56
N LYS A 262 -17.67 -9.91 25.96
CA LYS A 262 -18.47 -10.96 26.63
C LYS A 262 -17.81 -11.49 27.90
N ASN A 263 -16.48 -11.65 27.89
CA ASN A 263 -15.73 -12.14 29.05
C ASN A 263 -15.73 -11.08 30.16
N PHE A 264 -15.48 -9.81 29.81
CA PHE A 264 -15.53 -8.72 30.77
C PHE A 264 -16.92 -8.56 31.39
N ALA A 265 -17.98 -8.58 30.59
CA ALA A 265 -19.36 -8.50 31.09
C ALA A 265 -19.66 -9.63 32.08
N PHE A 266 -19.28 -10.86 31.74
CA PHE A 266 -19.47 -12.03 32.62
C PHE A 266 -18.69 -11.94 33.94
N THR A 267 -17.42 -11.54 33.88
CA THR A 267 -16.58 -11.35 35.07
C THR A 267 -17.05 -10.17 35.92
N LEU A 268 -17.53 -9.09 35.30
CA LEU A 268 -18.00 -7.90 36.01
C LEU A 268 -19.22 -8.21 36.90
N CYS A 269 -20.10 -9.13 36.47
CA CYS A 269 -21.20 -9.62 37.31
C CYS A 269 -20.71 -10.27 38.62
N HIS A 270 -19.64 -11.06 38.56
CA HIS A 270 -19.04 -11.69 39.75
C HIS A 270 -18.35 -10.66 40.63
N PHE A 271 -17.61 -9.74 40.02
CA PHE A 271 -16.96 -8.63 40.73
C PHE A 271 -17.99 -7.76 41.46
N TRP A 272 -19.10 -7.43 40.82
CA TRP A 272 -20.19 -6.68 41.43
C TRP A 272 -20.83 -7.45 42.59
N TYR A 273 -21.10 -8.74 42.42
CA TYR A 273 -21.64 -9.59 43.48
C TYR A 273 -20.71 -9.70 44.70
N ALA A 274 -19.39 -9.66 44.48
CA ALA A 274 -18.40 -9.75 45.56
C ALA A 274 -18.57 -8.64 46.62
N PHE A 275 -19.06 -7.46 46.26
CA PHE A 275 -19.37 -6.40 47.23
C PHE A 275 -20.47 -6.78 48.21
N PHE A 276 -21.47 -7.55 47.78
CA PHE A 276 -22.59 -7.98 48.63
C PHE A 276 -22.22 -9.15 49.55
N CYS A 277 -21.23 -9.96 49.15
CA CYS A 277 -20.76 -11.11 49.93
C CYS A 277 -19.51 -10.80 50.77
N GLY A 278 -19.07 -9.55 50.85
CA GLY A 278 -17.87 -9.17 51.61
C GLY A 278 -16.58 -9.84 51.09
N PHE A 279 -16.48 -10.06 49.77
CA PHE A 279 -15.35 -10.73 49.11
C PHE A 279 -15.07 -12.17 49.58
N SER A 280 -16.10 -12.89 50.04
CA SER A 280 -15.98 -14.31 50.45
C SER A 280 -15.76 -15.32 49.31
N ALA A 281 -15.59 -14.84 48.07
CA ALA A 281 -15.44 -15.64 46.84
C ALA A 281 -16.61 -16.60 46.53
N GLN A 282 -17.81 -16.33 47.08
CA GLN A 282 -19.02 -17.07 46.72
C GLN A 282 -19.44 -16.78 45.28
N THR A 283 -19.75 -17.82 44.51
CA THR A 283 -20.19 -17.67 43.11
C THR A 283 -21.63 -17.20 43.03
N VAL A 284 -21.90 -16.25 42.12
CA VAL A 284 -23.26 -15.76 41.82
C VAL A 284 -24.04 -16.74 40.93
N PHE A 285 -23.34 -17.45 40.04
CA PHE A 285 -23.92 -18.46 39.16
C PHE A 285 -23.52 -19.87 39.58
N ASP A 286 -24.27 -20.84 39.09
CA ASP A 286 -23.96 -22.26 39.22
C ASP A 286 -22.60 -22.60 38.57
N PRO A 287 -21.73 -23.41 39.20
CA PRO A 287 -20.43 -23.79 38.66
C PRO A 287 -20.46 -24.41 37.26
N MET A 288 -21.51 -25.18 36.92
CA MET A 288 -21.68 -25.72 35.57
C MET A 288 -21.93 -24.60 34.58
N PHE A 289 -22.79 -23.62 34.91
CA PHE A 289 -23.04 -22.46 34.05
C PHE A 289 -21.75 -21.67 33.77
N ILE A 290 -20.93 -21.44 34.80
CA ILE A 290 -19.63 -20.77 34.66
C ILE A 290 -18.73 -21.53 33.66
N SER A 291 -18.71 -22.86 33.76
CA SER A 291 -17.90 -23.72 32.90
C SER A 291 -18.39 -23.74 31.45
N VAL A 292 -19.71 -23.74 31.22
CA VAL A 292 -20.29 -23.83 29.85
C VAL A 292 -20.51 -22.48 29.17
N TYR A 293 -20.43 -21.36 29.89
CA TYR A 293 -20.70 -20.02 29.35
C TYR A 293 -19.84 -19.68 28.14
N ASN A 294 -18.53 -19.87 28.24
CA ASN A 294 -17.59 -19.57 27.17
C ASN A 294 -17.60 -20.63 26.06
N LEU A 295 -17.93 -21.88 26.38
CA LEU A 295 -17.83 -23.00 25.46
C LEU A 295 -19.09 -23.24 24.64
N PHE A 296 -20.27 -23.22 25.25
CA PHE A 296 -21.53 -23.56 24.59
C PHE A 296 -22.41 -22.34 24.34
N TYR A 297 -22.61 -21.49 25.35
CA TYR A 297 -23.59 -20.41 25.23
C TYR A 297 -23.13 -19.23 24.39
N THR A 298 -21.84 -18.90 24.44
CA THR A 298 -21.34 -17.69 23.79
C THR A 298 -20.33 -17.91 22.67
N SER A 299 -19.81 -19.13 22.48
CA SER A 299 -18.79 -19.41 21.45
C SER A 299 -19.35 -19.27 20.03
N LEU A 300 -20.53 -19.85 19.76
CA LEU A 300 -21.10 -19.92 18.42
C LEU A 300 -21.45 -18.54 17.84
N PRO A 301 -22.09 -17.60 18.58
CA PRO A 301 -22.32 -16.25 18.06
C PRO A 301 -21.04 -15.49 17.73
N VAL A 302 -20.00 -15.62 18.56
CA VAL A 302 -18.69 -14.97 18.33
C VAL A 302 -18.05 -15.53 17.07
N LEU A 303 -18.10 -16.86 16.90
CA LEU A 303 -17.53 -17.55 15.75
C LEU A 303 -18.29 -17.22 14.47
N ALA A 304 -19.63 -17.20 14.51
CA ALA A 304 -20.46 -16.84 13.37
C ALA A 304 -20.14 -15.42 12.88
N LEU A 305 -19.99 -14.48 13.82
CA LEU A 305 -19.55 -13.12 13.50
C LEU A 305 -18.12 -13.10 12.92
N GLY A 306 -17.19 -13.88 13.47
CA GLY A 306 -15.82 -13.96 12.97
C GLY A 306 -15.69 -14.56 11.57
N ILE A 307 -16.64 -15.39 11.12
CA ILE A 307 -16.57 -16.09 9.82
C ILE A 307 -17.41 -15.39 8.75
N PHE A 308 -18.66 -15.05 9.07
CA PHE A 308 -19.66 -14.67 8.07
C PHE A 308 -19.81 -13.16 7.89
N GLU A 309 -19.25 -12.35 8.80
CA GLU A 309 -19.39 -10.90 8.74
C GLU A 309 -18.81 -10.33 7.44
N GLN A 310 -19.62 -9.47 6.80
CA GLN A 310 -19.26 -8.72 5.61
C GLN A 310 -19.81 -7.31 5.79
N ASP A 311 -18.92 -6.33 5.81
CA ASP A 311 -19.30 -4.93 5.92
C ASP A 311 -19.85 -4.38 4.59
N VAL A 312 -19.27 -4.81 3.48
CA VAL A 312 -19.68 -4.50 2.11
C VAL A 312 -19.57 -5.73 1.22
N SER A 313 -20.30 -5.74 0.10
CA SER A 313 -20.24 -6.82 -0.90
C SER A 313 -18.88 -6.88 -1.60
N ASP A 314 -18.55 -8.03 -2.16
CA ASP A 314 -17.29 -8.25 -2.88
C ASP A 314 -17.12 -7.33 -4.10
N LYS A 315 -18.22 -7.04 -4.82
CA LYS A 315 -18.22 -6.11 -5.96
C LYS A 315 -17.89 -4.69 -5.51
N ASN A 316 -18.59 -4.20 -4.48
CA ASN A 316 -18.39 -2.85 -3.98
C ASN A 316 -16.97 -2.66 -3.39
N SER A 317 -16.39 -3.70 -2.80
CA SER A 317 -15.00 -3.67 -2.33
C SER A 317 -13.98 -3.41 -3.45
N VAL A 318 -14.25 -3.93 -4.66
CA VAL A 318 -13.38 -3.73 -5.84
C VAL A 318 -13.67 -2.40 -6.52
N ASP A 319 -14.96 -2.05 -6.68
CA ASP A 319 -15.37 -0.80 -7.33
C ASP A 319 -14.95 0.45 -6.53
N TYR A 320 -14.79 0.33 -5.20
CA TYR A 320 -14.37 1.42 -4.32
C TYR A 320 -13.11 1.08 -3.50
N PRO A 321 -11.90 1.07 -4.11
CA PRO A 321 -10.65 0.69 -3.43
C PRO A 321 -10.29 1.56 -2.23
N LYS A 322 -10.76 2.82 -2.20
CA LYS A 322 -10.58 3.76 -1.08
C LYS A 322 -11.11 3.20 0.24
N LEU A 323 -12.05 2.26 0.20
CA LEU A 323 -12.53 1.57 1.39
C LEU A 323 -11.39 0.86 2.13
N TYR A 324 -10.31 0.41 1.48
CA TYR A 324 -9.21 -0.32 2.13
C TYR A 324 -8.43 0.50 3.19
N ALA A 325 -8.50 1.84 3.16
CA ALA A 325 -7.70 2.75 3.98
C ALA A 325 -7.71 2.48 5.51
N PRO A 326 -8.84 2.14 6.18
CA PRO A 326 -8.85 1.87 7.63
C PRO A 326 -7.96 0.69 8.05
N GLY A 327 -7.74 -0.28 7.14
CA GLY A 327 -6.83 -1.40 7.38
C GLY A 327 -5.36 -0.96 7.34
N MET A 328 -5.03 0.11 6.59
CA MET A 328 -3.68 0.64 6.50
C MET A 328 -3.29 1.46 7.75
N THR A 329 -4.26 2.15 8.35
CA THR A 329 -4.05 2.97 9.56
C THR A 329 -4.34 2.22 10.87
N ASN A 330 -4.65 0.92 10.79
CA ASN A 330 -5.06 0.09 11.92
C ASN A 330 -6.22 0.68 12.75
N ALA A 331 -7.12 1.45 12.14
CA ALA A 331 -8.10 2.27 12.86
C ALA A 331 -9.13 1.48 13.69
N LEU A 332 -9.38 0.19 13.39
CA LEU A 332 -10.48 -0.57 13.98
C LEU A 332 -10.09 -1.42 15.20
N PHE A 333 -8.80 -1.60 15.42
CA PHE A 333 -8.24 -2.38 16.53
C PHE A 333 -7.19 -1.55 17.26
N ASN A 334 -7.70 -0.68 18.15
CA ASN A 334 -6.95 0.19 19.05
C ASN A 334 -7.40 -0.04 20.48
#